data_AF-A0A3P8KWY5-F1
#
_entry.id   AF-A0A3P8KWY5-F1
#
_cell.length_a   1.000
_cell.length_b   1.000
_cell.length_c   1.000
_cell.angle_alpha   90.00
_cell.angle_beta   90.00
_cell.angle_gamma   90.00
#
_symmetry.space_group_name_H-M   'P 1'
#
loop_
_entity.id
_entity.type
_entity.pdbx_description
1 polymer ?
#
loop_
_entity_poly.entity_id
_entity_poly.type
_entity_poly.pdbx_seq_one_letter_code
_entity_poly.pdbx_strand_id
1 'polypeptide(L)'
;MNKIKTYKVNIIENKYWYCPSLFTFSRRLWASRPFSTLEELARNLEIKYNAAYYNFNGDLRFKVFNELQKMHKSGISINSTALKESGNSLKFDISENVEVILDDLSLKLIKKGKSFSCPMHFFDELYLEYFDEKKVTKDQKIRLTWRKYYFDIEVVGKAQIKE
;
A
#
# COMPACT_ATOMS: atom_id res chain seq x y z
N MET A 1 8.14 12.42 8.94
CA MET A 1 7.75 11.78 7.65
C MET A 1 7.29 12.76 6.57
N ASN A 2 7.76 12.62 5.32
CA ASN A 2 7.22 13.35 4.16
C ASN A 2 5.78 12.92 3.87
N LYS A 3 4.94 13.84 3.40
CA LYS A 3 3.54 13.55 3.04
C LYS A 3 3.48 12.54 1.88
N ILE A 4 2.89 11.36 2.13
CA ILE A 4 2.66 10.33 1.12
C ILE A 4 1.76 10.88 0.01
N LYS A 5 2.22 10.78 -1.25
CA LYS A 5 1.48 11.30 -2.41
C LYS A 5 0.42 10.30 -2.86
N THR A 6 -0.67 10.83 -3.42
CA THR A 6 -1.74 10.02 -4.03
C THR A 6 -1.73 10.19 -5.54
N TYR A 7 -1.73 9.09 -6.27
CA TYR A 7 -1.72 9.04 -7.74
C TYR A 7 -3.06 8.51 -8.25
N LYS A 8 -3.74 9.27 -9.11
CA LYS A 8 -4.93 8.79 -9.81
C LYS A 8 -4.52 8.12 -11.11
N VAL A 9 -4.98 6.90 -11.34
CA VAL A 9 -4.60 6.09 -12.50
C VAL A 9 -5.84 5.40 -13.04
N ASN A 10 -6.20 5.60 -14.30
CA ASN A 10 -7.29 4.84 -14.92
C ASN A 10 -6.73 3.62 -15.63
N ILE A 11 -7.42 2.49 -15.51
CA ILE A 11 -7.11 1.26 -16.25
C ILE A 11 -8.13 1.15 -17.38
N ILE A 12 -7.64 1.25 -18.61
CA ILE A 12 -8.43 1.22 -19.84
C ILE A 12 -7.72 0.29 -20.81
N GLU A 13 -8.44 -0.73 -21.31
CA GLU A 13 -7.88 -1.73 -22.25
C GLU A 13 -6.57 -2.37 -21.75
N ASN A 14 -6.52 -2.73 -20.47
CA ASN A 14 -5.34 -3.29 -19.79
C ASN A 14 -4.10 -2.38 -19.77
N LYS A 15 -4.25 -1.09 -20.07
CA LYS A 15 -3.18 -0.09 -19.97
C LYS A 15 -3.44 0.88 -18.82
N TYR A 16 -2.36 1.41 -18.26
CA TYR A 16 -2.40 2.33 -17.14
C TYR A 16 -2.28 3.77 -17.63
N TRP A 17 -3.27 4.60 -17.35
CA TRP A 17 -3.32 6.01 -17.71
C TRP A 17 -3.18 6.87 -16.47
N TYR A 18 -2.05 7.55 -16.33
CA TYR A 18 -1.88 8.50 -15.24
C TYR A 18 -2.78 9.71 -15.44
N CYS A 19 -3.50 10.11 -14.40
CA CYS A 19 -4.37 11.28 -14.41
C CYS A 19 -3.83 12.31 -13.42
N PRO A 20 -3.02 13.28 -13.87
CA PRO A 20 -2.53 14.34 -13.00
C PRO A 20 -3.67 15.14 -12.35
N SER A 21 -3.38 15.75 -11.20
CA SER A 21 -4.27 16.75 -10.60
C SER A 21 -4.40 17.97 -11.52
N LEU A 22 -5.55 18.66 -11.48
CA LEU A 22 -5.76 19.94 -12.19
C LEU A 22 -4.69 20.98 -11.87
N PHE A 23 -4.07 20.93 -10.69
CA PHE A 23 -2.97 21.81 -10.28
C PHE A 23 -1.59 21.37 -10.77
N THR A 24 -1.50 20.33 -11.60
CA THR A 24 -0.22 19.88 -12.15
C THR A 24 0.18 20.79 -13.29
N PHE A 25 1.22 21.62 -13.12
CA PHE A 25 1.69 22.51 -14.19
C PHE A 25 2.69 21.84 -15.16
N SER A 26 3.10 20.61 -14.89
CA SER A 26 4.01 19.85 -15.77
C SER A 26 3.28 19.35 -17.01
N ARG A 27 3.54 19.98 -18.16
CA ARG A 27 3.04 19.54 -19.48
C ARG A 27 3.41 18.10 -19.80
N ARG A 28 4.60 17.64 -19.36
CA ARG A 28 5.07 16.27 -19.57
C ARG A 28 4.18 15.23 -18.89
N LEU A 29 3.66 15.54 -17.70
CA LEU A 29 2.76 14.64 -16.97
C LEU A 29 1.36 14.58 -17.60
N TRP A 30 0.87 15.70 -18.14
CA TRP A 30 -0.42 15.76 -18.86
C TRP A 30 -0.39 15.08 -20.22
N ALA A 31 0.74 15.15 -20.94
CA ALA A 31 0.94 14.46 -22.20
C ALA A 31 1.29 12.96 -22.02
N SER A 32 1.05 12.39 -20.83
CA SER A 32 1.45 11.00 -20.55
C SER A 32 0.70 10.03 -21.45
N ARG A 33 1.47 9.19 -22.16
CA ARG A 33 0.98 8.05 -22.93
C ARG A 33 0.51 6.94 -21.97
N PRO A 34 -0.37 6.02 -22.42
CA PRO A 34 -0.67 4.83 -21.62
C PRO A 34 0.59 4.01 -21.37
N PHE A 35 0.73 3.49 -20.16
CA PHE A 35 1.80 2.58 -19.77
C PHE A 35 1.31 1.14 -19.89
N SER A 36 2.17 0.25 -20.39
CA SER A 36 1.79 -1.15 -20.62
C SER A 36 1.80 -1.97 -19.34
N THR A 37 2.60 -1.57 -18.36
CA THR A 37 2.71 -2.24 -17.06
C THR A 37 2.74 -1.21 -15.92
N LEU A 38 2.40 -1.67 -14.72
CA LEU A 38 2.43 -0.82 -13.54
C LEU A 38 3.87 -0.42 -13.17
N GLU A 39 4.84 -1.28 -13.47
CA GLU A 39 6.26 -0.98 -13.28
C GLU A 39 6.78 0.09 -14.25
N GLU A 40 6.30 0.12 -15.50
CA GLU A 40 6.65 1.21 -16.44
C GLU A 40 6.12 2.56 -15.93
N LEU A 41 4.85 2.59 -15.48
CA LEU A 41 4.25 3.76 -14.82
C LEU A 41 5.07 4.18 -13.60
N ALA A 42 5.38 3.24 -12.70
CA ALA A 42 6.05 3.54 -11.44
C ALA A 42 7.48 4.07 -11.63
N ARG A 43 8.20 3.58 -12.65
CA ARG A 43 9.51 4.13 -13.03
C ARG A 43 9.38 5.52 -13.63
N ASN A 44 8.41 5.75 -14.51
CA ASN A 44 8.22 7.05 -15.15
C ASN A 44 7.86 8.16 -14.17
N LEU A 45 7.09 7.83 -13.13
CA LEU A 45 6.69 8.77 -12.09
C LEU A 45 7.68 8.85 -10.92
N GLU A 46 8.80 8.12 -10.97
CA GLU A 46 9.82 8.04 -9.90
C GLU A 46 9.24 7.61 -8.53
N ILE A 47 8.16 6.83 -8.55
CA ILE A 47 7.43 6.38 -7.36
C ILE A 47 7.87 4.99 -6.89
N LYS A 48 8.65 4.26 -7.69
CA LYS A 48 9.12 2.91 -7.35
C LYS A 48 9.83 2.83 -5.99
N TYR A 49 10.48 3.91 -5.57
CA TYR A 49 11.26 3.97 -4.33
C TYR A 49 10.58 4.73 -3.20
N ASN A 50 9.36 5.23 -3.40
CA ASN A 50 8.68 6.06 -2.42
C ASN A 50 7.34 5.43 -2.02
N ALA A 51 6.93 5.60 -0.77
CA ALA A 51 5.58 5.26 -0.36
C ALA A 51 4.57 6.12 -1.14
N ALA A 52 3.52 5.47 -1.65
CA ALA A 52 2.50 6.11 -2.45
C ALA A 52 1.13 5.47 -2.23
N TYR A 53 0.08 6.29 -2.33
CA TYR A 53 -1.28 5.82 -2.49
C TYR A 53 -1.70 5.90 -3.95
N TYR A 54 -2.53 4.97 -4.37
CA TYR A 54 -3.09 4.90 -5.71
C TYR A 54 -4.61 4.92 -5.64
N ASN A 55 -5.21 5.55 -6.64
CA ASN A 55 -6.64 5.53 -6.87
C ASN A 55 -6.91 5.10 -8.30
N PHE A 56 -7.18 3.80 -8.45
CA PHE A 56 -7.61 3.15 -9.67
C PHE A 56 -9.12 3.27 -9.86
N ASN A 57 -9.60 3.07 -11.08
CA ASN A 57 -11.03 2.99 -11.40
C ASN A 57 -11.66 1.61 -11.05
N GLY A 58 -11.17 0.97 -9.97
CA GLY A 58 -11.61 -0.34 -9.48
C GLY A 58 -10.51 -1.40 -9.49
N ASP A 59 -10.64 -2.39 -8.60
CA ASP A 59 -9.79 -3.59 -8.58
C ASP A 59 -10.53 -4.78 -7.93
N LEU A 60 -11.60 -5.24 -8.59
CA LEU A 60 -12.52 -6.23 -8.03
C LEU A 60 -11.86 -7.56 -7.64
N ARG A 61 -10.74 -7.92 -8.30
CA ARG A 61 -9.99 -9.16 -8.07
C ARG A 61 -8.63 -8.93 -7.41
N PHE A 62 -8.37 -7.73 -6.88
CA PHE A 62 -7.12 -7.36 -6.21
C PHE A 62 -5.86 -7.54 -7.09
N LYS A 63 -6.02 -7.55 -8.43
CA LYS A 63 -4.93 -7.84 -9.36
C LYS A 63 -3.87 -6.75 -9.30
N VAL A 64 -4.31 -5.50 -9.35
CA VAL A 64 -3.43 -4.33 -9.40
C VAL A 64 -2.81 -4.10 -8.04
N PHE A 65 -3.59 -4.27 -6.97
CA PHE A 65 -3.09 -4.25 -5.61
C PHE A 65 -1.96 -5.27 -5.41
N ASN A 66 -2.18 -6.54 -5.79
CA ASN A 66 -1.15 -7.57 -5.67
C ASN A 66 0.08 -7.26 -6.54
N GLU A 67 -0.10 -6.65 -7.72
CA GLU A 67 1.03 -6.20 -8.57
C GLU A 67 1.86 -5.11 -7.89
N LEU A 68 1.22 -4.14 -7.22
CA LEU A 68 1.92 -3.12 -6.41
C LEU A 68 2.71 -3.76 -5.26
N GLN A 69 2.09 -4.67 -4.51
CA GLN A 69 2.76 -5.34 -3.38
C GLN A 69 3.94 -6.20 -3.85
N LYS A 70 3.78 -6.88 -4.99
CA LYS A 70 4.86 -7.64 -5.63
C LYS A 70 6.03 -6.75 -6.04
N MET A 71 5.77 -5.56 -6.56
CA MET A 71 6.82 -4.60 -6.96
C MET A 71 7.73 -4.22 -5.78
N HIS A 72 7.16 -4.09 -4.59
CA HIS A 72 7.88 -3.75 -3.36
C HIS A 72 8.36 -4.96 -2.56
N LYS A 73 8.05 -6.19 -3.00
CA LYS A 73 8.37 -7.42 -2.29
C LYS A 73 7.86 -7.44 -0.84
N SER A 74 6.69 -6.83 -0.58
CA SER A 74 6.13 -6.71 0.77
C SER A 74 5.57 -8.02 1.33
N GLY A 75 5.49 -9.09 0.53
CA GLY A 75 4.88 -10.36 0.91
C GLY A 75 3.34 -10.32 1.02
N ILE A 76 2.73 -9.14 0.88
CA ILE A 76 1.28 -8.98 0.92
C ILE A 76 0.66 -9.47 -0.40
N SER A 77 -0.32 -10.36 -0.30
CA SER A 77 -1.11 -10.82 -1.44
C SER A 77 -2.51 -11.21 -0.99
N ILE A 78 -3.51 -10.84 -1.77
CA ILE A 78 -4.91 -11.16 -1.51
C ILE A 78 -5.39 -12.17 -2.54
N ASN A 79 -5.87 -13.33 -2.07
CA ASN A 79 -6.61 -14.26 -2.91
C ASN A 79 -8.11 -13.98 -2.81
N SER A 80 -8.70 -13.43 -3.88
CA SER A 80 -10.12 -13.09 -3.92
C SER A 80 -11.07 -14.25 -3.65
N THR A 81 -10.69 -15.49 -3.99
CA THR A 81 -11.54 -16.68 -3.82
C THR A 81 -11.55 -17.21 -2.40
N ALA A 82 -10.57 -16.82 -1.57
CA ALA A 82 -10.47 -17.23 -0.17
C ALA A 82 -11.21 -16.26 0.78
N LEU A 83 -11.78 -15.17 0.25
CA LEU A 83 -12.45 -14.16 1.05
C LEU A 83 -13.88 -14.60 1.39
N LYS A 84 -14.28 -14.32 2.64
CA LYS A 84 -15.65 -14.44 3.11
C LYS A 84 -16.45 -13.20 2.72
N GLU A 85 -17.77 -13.28 2.83
CA GLU A 85 -18.65 -12.11 2.63
C GLU A 85 -18.41 -11.00 3.66
N SER A 86 -18.10 -11.38 4.90
CA SER A 86 -17.78 -10.49 6.01
C SER A 86 -16.91 -11.18 7.06
N GLY A 87 -16.35 -10.40 7.97
CA GLY A 87 -15.46 -10.87 9.03
C GLY A 87 -14.06 -11.22 8.55
N ASN A 88 -13.60 -10.65 7.44
CA ASN A 88 -12.22 -10.86 6.99
C ASN A 88 -11.24 -10.00 7.81
N SER A 89 -10.12 -10.60 8.19
CA SER A 89 -8.98 -9.92 8.79
C SER A 89 -7.72 -10.64 8.35
N LEU A 90 -7.11 -10.16 7.26
CA LEU A 90 -5.89 -10.73 6.71
C LEU A 90 -4.69 -10.07 7.40
N LYS A 91 -3.80 -10.89 7.95
CA LYS A 91 -2.61 -10.46 8.69
C LYS A 91 -1.36 -10.81 7.88
N PHE A 92 -0.47 -9.84 7.74
CA PHE A 92 0.79 -9.98 7.02
C PHE A 92 1.91 -9.47 7.90
N ASP A 93 2.80 -10.35 8.34
CA ASP A 93 4.04 -9.94 9.00
C ASP A 93 5.01 -9.45 7.92
N ILE A 94 5.24 -8.13 7.90
CA ILE A 94 6.14 -7.47 6.96
C ILE A 94 7.58 -7.64 7.43
N SER A 95 7.78 -7.48 8.74
CA SER A 95 9.01 -7.79 9.46
C SER A 95 8.68 -8.27 10.87
N GLU A 96 9.69 -8.64 11.65
CA GLU A 96 9.52 -8.96 13.08
C GLU A 96 8.90 -7.79 13.90
N ASN A 97 9.01 -6.56 13.39
CA ASN A 97 8.63 -5.33 14.08
C ASN A 97 7.36 -4.68 13.51
N VAL A 98 6.86 -5.16 12.36
CA VAL A 98 5.70 -4.56 11.68
C VAL A 98 4.77 -5.63 11.10
N GLU A 99 3.50 -5.55 11.50
CA GLU A 99 2.38 -6.34 10.94
C GLU A 99 1.43 -5.40 10.19
N VAL A 100 0.96 -5.80 9.01
CA VAL A 100 -0.10 -5.10 8.27
C VAL A 100 -1.38 -5.93 8.32
N ILE A 101 -2.50 -5.27 8.66
CA ILE A 101 -3.84 -5.86 8.65
C ILE A 101 -4.69 -5.25 7.54
N LEU A 102 -5.38 -6.13 6.81
CA LEU A 102 -6.44 -5.78 5.87
C LEU A 102 -7.76 -6.39 6.34
N ASP A 103 -8.64 -5.55 6.88
CA ASP A 103 -10.00 -5.92 7.28
C ASP A 103 -11.01 -5.71 6.14
N ASP A 104 -12.30 -5.99 6.38
CA ASP A 104 -13.36 -5.79 5.40
C ASP A 104 -13.39 -4.37 4.81
N LEU A 105 -13.06 -3.34 5.60
CA LEU A 105 -13.03 -1.96 5.12
C LEU A 105 -11.84 -1.75 4.18
N SER A 106 -10.66 -2.24 4.54
CA SER A 106 -9.48 -2.27 3.67
C SER A 106 -9.81 -2.97 2.36
N LEU A 107 -10.39 -4.17 2.40
CA LEU A 107 -10.74 -4.94 1.21
C LEU A 107 -11.76 -4.20 0.32
N LYS A 108 -12.77 -3.56 0.91
CA LYS A 108 -13.75 -2.74 0.19
C LYS A 108 -13.10 -1.53 -0.49
N LEU A 109 -12.13 -0.90 0.15
CA LEU A 109 -11.38 0.21 -0.42
C LEU A 109 -10.52 -0.25 -1.60
N ILE A 110 -9.84 -1.40 -1.48
CA ILE A 110 -9.05 -1.99 -2.58
C ILE A 110 -9.94 -2.36 -3.76
N LYS A 111 -11.09 -3.01 -3.53
CA LYS A 111 -12.06 -3.31 -4.59
C LYS A 111 -12.52 -2.05 -5.35
N LYS A 112 -12.59 -0.91 -4.66
CA LYS A 112 -12.89 0.42 -5.26
C LYS A 112 -11.69 1.06 -5.96
N GLY A 113 -10.56 0.37 -6.07
CA GLY A 113 -9.33 0.82 -6.72
C GLY A 113 -8.38 1.61 -5.82
N LYS A 114 -8.66 1.75 -4.52
CA LYS A 114 -7.77 2.49 -3.62
C LYS A 114 -6.70 1.53 -3.11
N SER A 115 -5.43 1.85 -3.27
CA SER A 115 -4.35 0.96 -2.88
C SER A 115 -3.22 1.75 -2.25
N PHE A 116 -2.47 1.12 -1.34
CA PHE A 116 -1.17 1.62 -0.92
C PHE A 116 -0.07 0.84 -1.63
N SER A 117 1.09 1.47 -1.75
CA SER A 117 2.31 0.90 -2.29
C SER A 117 3.44 1.44 -1.44
N CYS A 118 3.87 0.64 -0.47
CA CYS A 118 4.90 1.04 0.47
C CYS A 118 6.10 0.11 0.32
N PRO A 119 7.29 0.64 0.01
CA PRO A 119 8.52 -0.15 0.02
C PRO A 119 8.87 -0.59 1.45
N MET A 120 9.69 -1.64 1.60
CA MET A 120 10.07 -2.18 2.91
C MET A 120 10.65 -1.11 3.86
N HIS A 121 11.54 -0.25 3.37
CA HIS A 121 12.17 0.79 4.18
C HIS A 121 11.16 1.77 4.79
N PHE A 122 9.99 1.97 4.18
CA PHE A 122 8.93 2.81 4.76
C PHE A 122 8.46 2.25 6.10
N PHE A 123 8.33 0.93 6.20
CA PHE A 123 7.87 0.27 7.43
C PHE A 123 8.97 0.29 8.50
N ASP A 124 10.22 0.09 8.11
CA ASP A 124 11.37 0.15 9.02
C ASP A 124 11.54 1.56 9.60
N GLU A 125 11.49 2.59 8.75
CA GLU A 125 11.56 3.99 9.19
C GLU A 125 10.42 4.36 10.13
N LEU A 126 9.18 3.91 9.83
CA LEU A 126 8.02 4.16 10.70
C LEU A 126 8.19 3.50 12.08
N TYR A 127 8.75 2.29 12.14
CA TYR A 127 9.04 1.63 13.41
C TYR A 127 10.12 2.38 14.21
N LEU A 128 11.20 2.79 13.56
CA LEU A 128 12.27 3.56 14.19
C LEU A 128 11.76 4.89 14.76
N GLU A 129 10.91 5.61 14.02
CA GLU A 129 10.27 6.85 14.49
C GLU A 129 9.50 6.62 15.81
N TYR A 130 8.69 5.56 15.87
CA TYR A 130 7.95 5.21 17.09
C TYR A 130 8.84 4.72 18.23
N PHE A 131 9.94 4.03 17.91
CA PHE A 131 10.89 3.54 18.90
C PHE A 131 11.66 4.70 19.56
N ASP A 132 12.16 5.63 18.74
CA ASP A 132 12.90 6.81 19.20
C ASP A 132 12.02 7.76 20.02
N GLU A 133 10.73 7.87 19.67
CA GLU A 133 9.73 8.60 20.46
C GLU A 133 9.25 7.86 21.72
N LYS A 134 9.84 6.70 22.04
CA LYS A 134 9.49 5.84 23.19
C LYS A 134 8.02 5.39 23.20
N LYS A 135 7.38 5.33 22.03
CA LYS A 135 6.00 4.84 21.86
C LYS A 135 5.92 3.32 21.75
N VAL A 136 7.03 2.67 21.43
CA VAL A 136 7.14 1.20 21.32
C VAL A 136 8.43 0.72 22.00
N THR A 137 8.38 -0.46 22.62
CA THR A 137 9.56 -1.13 23.20
C THR A 137 10.05 -2.28 22.31
N LYS A 138 11.21 -2.87 22.66
CA LYS A 138 11.79 -3.99 21.90
C LYS A 138 10.89 -5.23 21.84
N ASP A 139 10.06 -5.43 22.86
CA ASP A 139 9.14 -6.56 22.98
C ASP A 139 7.78 -6.28 22.32
N GLN A 140 7.65 -5.13 21.66
CA GLN A 140 6.45 -4.70 20.99
C GLN A 140 6.71 -4.55 19.48
N LYS A 141 5.65 -4.71 18.70
CA LYS A 141 5.62 -4.47 17.26
C LYS A 141 4.50 -3.49 16.93
N ILE A 142 4.60 -2.87 15.76
CA ILE A 142 3.57 -1.99 15.24
C ILE A 142 2.61 -2.79 14.36
N ARG A 143 1.32 -2.62 14.59
CA ARG A 143 0.25 -3.12 13.75
C ARG A 143 -0.35 -1.97 12.95
N LEU A 144 -0.31 -2.10 11.64
CA LEU A 144 -0.80 -1.12 10.69
C LEU A 144 -2.08 -1.64 10.05
N THR A 145 -3.21 -1.03 10.37
CA THR A 145 -4.46 -1.36 9.68
C THR A 145 -4.71 -0.35 8.58
N TRP A 146 -4.76 -0.82 7.34
CA TRP A 146 -4.83 0.11 6.21
C TRP A 146 -6.19 0.79 6.09
N ARG A 147 -6.15 2.12 5.93
CA ARG A 147 -7.27 2.99 5.62
C ARG A 147 -6.95 3.79 4.37
N LYS A 148 -8.00 4.30 3.73
CA LYS A 148 -7.98 4.99 2.43
C LYS A 148 -6.63 5.63 2.03
N TYR A 149 -6.11 6.56 2.84
CA TYR A 149 -4.83 7.25 2.60
C TYR A 149 -3.99 7.39 3.88
N TYR A 150 -4.12 6.45 4.81
CA TYR A 150 -3.36 6.42 6.05
C TYR A 150 -3.39 5.01 6.64
N PHE A 151 -2.57 4.77 7.65
CA PHE A 151 -2.65 3.56 8.47
C PHE A 151 -3.14 3.95 9.86
N ASP A 152 -4.13 3.23 10.37
CA ASP A 152 -4.38 3.22 11.81
C ASP A 152 -3.24 2.41 12.44
N ILE A 153 -2.60 2.98 13.47
CA ILE A 153 -1.39 2.43 14.07
C ILE A 153 -1.69 2.00 15.50
N GLU A 154 -1.48 0.72 15.77
CA GLU A 154 -1.61 0.13 17.10
C GLU A 154 -0.26 -0.44 17.55
N VAL A 155 0.06 -0.31 18.83
CA VAL A 155 1.23 -0.96 19.43
C VAL A 155 0.77 -2.25 20.09
N VAL A 156 1.39 -3.37 19.74
CA VAL A 156 1.01 -4.70 20.23
C VAL A 156 2.24 -5.47 20.70
N GLY A 157 2.07 -6.36 21.68
CA GLY A 157 3.16 -7.24 22.12
C GLY A 157 3.58 -8.20 21.00
N LYS A 158 4.87 -8.48 20.90
CA LYS A 158 5.38 -9.59 20.08
C LYS A 158 4.92 -10.90 20.72
N ALA A 159 4.39 -11.82 19.91
CA ALA A 159 4.05 -13.15 20.41
C ALA A 159 5.35 -13.82 20.88
N GLN A 160 5.38 -14.33 22.11
CA GLN A 160 6.49 -15.15 22.58
C GLN A 160 6.52 -16.42 21.73
N ILE A 161 7.56 -16.59 20.92
CA ILE A 161 7.86 -17.87 20.30
C ILE A 161 8.24 -18.78 21.47
N LYS A 162 7.34 -19.71 21.84
CA LYS A 162 7.73 -20.81 22.72
C LYS A 162 8.68 -21.69 21.91
N GLU A 163 9.96 -21.64 22.25
CA GLU A 163 10.95 -22.65 21.85
C GLU A 163 10.59 -24.02 22.44
#